data_AF-A0A6N7FSJ9-F1
#
_entry.id   AF-A0A6N7FSJ9-F1
#
_cell.length_a   1.000
_cell.length_b   1.000
_cell.length_c   1.000
_cell.angle_alpha   90.00
_cell.angle_beta   90.00
_cell.angle_gamma   90.00
#
_symmetry.space_group_name_H-M   'P 1'
#
loop_
_entity.id
_entity.type
_entity.pdbx_description
1 polymer ?
#
loop_
_entity_poly.entity_id
_entity_poly.type
_entity_poly.pdbx_seq_one_letter_code
_entity_poly.pdbx_strand_id
1 'polypeptide(L)'
;MTCEEWSARYLAGEVSAQAEAHLRGCASCRRARPQLDQLRSRLGDPAVWESPGPGLAEDVLDSVRAGTAAAATPRPARPRHRRRGWRLAGAAAAVLAALAGFALWPRAEGPDWRLALEATTEAPGAVASVEGWRSVTGTRMQLDVEGLAPSGEGAYYAIWLTSPDGRHVPAGTFRGSGTVVGWAGVGRDEFPRVWVTLEQADGDEALSGTTVLDTPGA
;
A
#
# COMPACT_ATOMS: atom_id res chain seq x y z
N MET A 1 11.25 -5.93 33.27
CA MET A 1 10.26 -6.13 32.21
C MET A 1 10.27 -4.95 31.26
N THR A 2 10.23 -5.22 29.96
CA THR A 2 10.27 -4.23 28.88
C THR A 2 8.88 -3.67 28.57
N CYS A 3 8.83 -2.58 27.81
CA CYS A 3 7.55 -2.01 27.35
C CYS A 3 6.79 -2.99 26.43
N GLU A 4 7.52 -3.79 25.66
CA GLU A 4 6.97 -4.81 24.76
C GLU A 4 6.29 -5.93 25.56
N GLU A 5 6.97 -6.45 26.59
CA GLU A 5 6.42 -7.47 27.48
C GLU A 5 5.14 -6.99 28.18
N TRP A 6 5.11 -5.74 28.65
CA TRP A 6 3.91 -5.17 29.25
C TRP A 6 2.76 -5.01 28.26
N SER A 7 3.06 -4.64 27.02
CA SER A 7 2.06 -4.48 25.96
C SER A 7 1.48 -5.83 25.53
N ALA A 8 2.33 -6.86 25.41
CA ALA A 8 1.90 -8.22 25.10
C ALA A 8 0.95 -8.78 26.18
N ARG A 9 1.31 -8.65 27.46
CA ARG A 9 0.44 -9.05 28.59
C ARG A 9 -0.88 -8.30 28.57
N TYR A 10 -0.86 -7.00 28.24
CA TYR A 10 -2.07 -6.21 28.10
C TYR A 10 -2.95 -6.68 26.92
N LEU A 11 -2.38 -7.10 25.79
CA LEU A 11 -3.18 -7.63 24.67
C LEU A 11 -3.74 -9.03 24.97
N ALA A 12 -2.97 -9.86 25.68
CA ALA A 12 -3.33 -11.24 26.02
C ALA A 12 -4.47 -11.38 27.05
N GLY A 13 -5.08 -10.28 27.49
CA GLY A 13 -6.14 -10.35 28.49
C GLY A 13 -5.65 -10.22 29.93
N GLU A 14 -4.34 -10.31 30.17
CA GLU A 14 -3.72 -10.37 31.51
C GLU A 14 -3.65 -8.99 32.18
N VAL A 15 -4.83 -8.49 32.59
CA VAL A 15 -4.95 -7.21 33.30
C VAL A 15 -4.48 -7.40 34.74
N SER A 16 -3.25 -6.97 35.02
CA SER A 16 -2.69 -6.89 36.37
C SER A 16 -2.55 -5.43 36.80
N ALA A 17 -2.67 -5.16 38.10
CA ALA A 17 -2.46 -3.83 38.66
C ALA A 17 -1.07 -3.26 38.29
N GLN A 18 -0.07 -4.13 38.14
CA GLN A 18 1.29 -3.76 37.75
C GLN A 18 1.38 -3.37 36.25
N ALA A 19 0.67 -4.09 35.37
CA ALA A 19 0.56 -3.72 33.96
C ALA A 19 -0.16 -2.37 33.79
N GLU A 20 -1.26 -2.17 34.50
CA GLU A 20 -1.98 -0.89 34.48
C GLU A 20 -1.15 0.26 35.06
N ALA A 21 -0.38 0.02 36.12
CA ALA A 21 0.53 1.00 36.67
C ALA A 21 1.63 1.36 35.66
N HIS A 22 2.22 0.38 34.96
CA HIS A 22 3.23 0.64 33.93
C HIS A 22 2.66 1.42 32.74
N LEU A 23 1.50 1.01 32.21
CA LEU A 23 0.85 1.66 31.06
C LEU A 23 0.44 3.12 31.38
N ARG A 24 0.09 3.41 32.65
CA ARG A 24 -0.13 4.79 33.11
C ARG A 24 1.17 5.55 33.39
N GLY A 25 2.22 4.89 33.85
CA GLY A 25 3.47 5.53 34.28
C GLY A 25 4.43 5.86 33.13
N CYS A 26 4.55 4.97 32.15
CA CYS A 26 5.52 5.07 31.06
C CYS A 26 5.00 5.92 29.89
N ALA A 27 5.80 6.88 29.41
CA ALA A 27 5.38 7.84 28.38
C ALA A 27 5.17 7.21 26.99
N SER A 28 5.92 6.18 26.61
CA SER A 28 5.71 5.43 25.36
C SER A 28 4.42 4.62 25.42
N CYS A 29 4.21 3.87 26.51
CA CYS A 29 3.02 3.06 26.72
C CYS A 29 1.74 3.91 26.84
N ARG A 30 1.79 5.07 27.50
CA ARG A 30 0.65 6.01 27.52
C ARG A 30 0.25 6.46 26.12
N ARG A 31 1.23 6.77 25.26
CA ARG A 31 0.95 7.16 23.86
C ARG A 31 0.37 6.02 23.04
N ALA A 32 0.84 4.78 23.27
CA ALA A 32 0.36 3.60 22.58
C ALA A 32 -1.00 3.08 23.10
N ARG A 33 -1.50 3.56 24.25
CA ARG A 33 -2.68 3.01 24.92
C ARG A 33 -3.94 2.96 24.04
N PRO A 34 -4.33 4.02 23.30
CA PRO A 34 -5.51 3.96 22.44
C PRO A 34 -5.41 2.90 21.34
N GLN A 35 -4.20 2.69 20.79
CA GLN A 35 -3.95 1.68 19.77
C GLN A 35 -4.02 0.27 20.37
N LEU A 36 -3.44 0.07 21.56
CA LEU A 36 -3.52 -1.20 22.28
C LEU A 36 -4.96 -1.54 22.68
N ASP A 37 -5.77 -0.55 23.06
CA ASP A 37 -7.19 -0.72 23.39
C ASP A 37 -8.00 -1.15 22.16
N GLN A 38 -7.76 -0.49 21.00
CA GLN A 38 -8.37 -0.88 19.73
C GLN A 38 -7.98 -2.30 19.32
N LEU A 39 -6.69 -2.63 19.41
CA LEU A 39 -6.20 -3.96 19.03
C LEU A 39 -6.77 -5.03 19.96
N ARG A 40 -6.77 -4.81 21.27
CA ARG A 40 -7.38 -5.73 22.25
C ARG A 40 -8.87 -5.94 21.96
N SER A 41 -9.60 -4.88 21.61
CA SER A 41 -11.02 -4.97 21.25
C SER A 41 -11.24 -5.90 20.04
N ARG A 42 -10.44 -5.73 18.97
CA ARG A 42 -10.51 -6.57 17.77
C ARG A 42 -10.10 -8.02 18.04
N LEU A 43 -9.01 -8.23 18.77
CA LEU A 43 -8.55 -9.59 19.12
C LEU A 43 -9.53 -10.30 20.06
N GLY A 44 -10.36 -9.55 20.80
CA GLY A 44 -11.42 -10.10 21.63
C GLY A 44 -12.70 -10.45 20.86
N ASP A 45 -12.83 -10.05 19.59
CA ASP A 45 -13.98 -10.40 18.75
C ASP A 45 -13.86 -11.85 18.28
N PRO A 46 -14.78 -12.76 18.67
CA PRO A 46 -14.74 -14.16 18.26
C PRO A 46 -14.75 -14.35 16.74
N ALA A 47 -15.40 -13.43 16.01
CA ALA A 47 -15.48 -13.49 14.55
C ALA A 47 -14.12 -13.36 13.86
N VAL A 48 -13.11 -12.76 14.52
CA VAL A 48 -11.75 -12.65 13.99
C VAL A 48 -11.05 -14.01 13.89
N TRP A 49 -11.41 -14.94 14.78
CA TRP A 49 -10.79 -16.26 14.87
C TRP A 49 -11.62 -17.36 14.23
N GLU A 50 -12.89 -17.07 13.91
CA GLU A 50 -13.77 -18.00 13.24
C GLU A 50 -13.33 -18.16 11.77
N SER A 51 -13.24 -19.41 11.32
CA SER A 51 -13.00 -19.67 9.90
C SER A 51 -14.23 -19.23 9.11
N PRO A 52 -14.06 -18.50 8.00
CA PRO A 52 -15.20 -18.10 7.18
C PRO A 52 -15.96 -19.35 6.70
N GLY A 53 -17.28 -19.24 6.64
CA GLY A 53 -18.12 -20.34 6.19
C GLY A 53 -17.75 -20.79 4.76
N PRO A 54 -17.89 -22.09 4.44
CA PRO A 54 -17.67 -22.58 3.09
C PRO A 54 -18.71 -21.92 2.16
N GLY A 55 -18.26 -21.10 1.21
CA GLY A 55 -19.14 -20.29 0.34
C GLY A 55 -18.93 -18.78 0.43
N LEU A 56 -18.28 -18.27 1.50
CA LEU A 56 -18.07 -16.82 1.64
C LEU A 56 -17.22 -16.24 0.49
N ALA A 57 -16.23 -17.00 0.02
CA ALA A 57 -15.40 -16.58 -1.11
C ALA A 57 -16.23 -16.42 -2.38
N GLU A 58 -17.09 -17.40 -2.66
CA GLU A 58 -18.00 -17.40 -3.80
C GLU A 58 -19.03 -16.27 -3.69
N ASP A 59 -19.62 -16.05 -2.51
CA ASP A 59 -20.59 -14.99 -2.25
C ASP A 59 -20.00 -13.58 -2.45
N VAL A 60 -18.76 -13.37 -2.00
CA VAL A 60 -18.02 -12.12 -2.23
C VAL A 60 -17.73 -11.93 -3.72
N LEU A 61 -17.26 -12.97 -4.41
CA LEU A 61 -17.00 -12.92 -5.85
C LEU A 61 -18.27 -12.62 -6.65
N ASP A 62 -19.41 -13.21 -6.28
CA ASP A 62 -20.70 -12.95 -6.91
C ASP A 62 -21.22 -11.55 -6.60
N SER A 63 -21.01 -11.06 -5.38
CA SER A 63 -21.37 -9.68 -5.01
C SER A 63 -20.57 -8.63 -5.81
N VAL A 64 -19.27 -8.87 -6.02
CA VAL A 64 -18.42 -8.00 -6.85
C VAL A 64 -18.87 -8.05 -8.31
N ARG A 65 -19.10 -9.24 -8.88
CA ARG A 65 -19.60 -9.41 -10.26
C ARG A 65 -20.98 -8.77 -10.47
N ALA A 66 -21.88 -8.90 -9.49
CA ALA A 66 -23.20 -8.29 -9.54
C ALA A 66 -23.13 -6.76 -9.46
N GLY A 67 -22.22 -6.23 -8.63
CA GLY A 67 -21.94 -4.79 -8.53
C GLY A 67 -21.40 -4.20 -9.82
N THR A 68 -20.49 -4.91 -10.52
CA THR A 68 -19.95 -4.47 -11.81
C THR A 68 -20.97 -4.62 -12.95
N ALA A 69 -21.81 -5.67 -12.94
CA ALA A 69 -22.86 -5.86 -13.95
C ALA A 69 -24.02 -4.85 -13.81
N ALA A 70 -24.35 -4.44 -12.58
CA ALA A 70 -25.36 -3.41 -12.32
C ALA A 70 -24.91 -2.00 -12.77
N ALA A 71 -23.60 -1.77 -12.88
CA ALA A 71 -23.04 -0.52 -13.43
C ALA A 71 -23.05 -0.48 -14.97
N ALA A 72 -23.22 -1.62 -15.65
CA ALA A 72 -23.03 -1.76 -17.09
C ALA A 72 -24.32 -1.90 -17.93
N THR A 73 -25.51 -1.85 -17.33
CA THR A 73 -26.79 -1.95 -18.08
C THR A 73 -27.51 -0.59 -18.19
N PRO A 74 -27.87 -0.12 -19.40
CA PRO A 74 -28.80 0.98 -19.55
C PRO A 74 -30.17 0.55 -19.02
N ARG A 75 -30.63 1.20 -17.95
CA ARG A 75 -31.86 0.85 -17.26
C ARG A 75 -33.08 1.22 -18.13
N PRO A 76 -33.91 0.27 -18.60
CA PRO A 76 -35.12 0.62 -19.33
C PRO A 76 -36.09 1.36 -18.40
N ALA A 77 -36.63 2.48 -18.88
CA ALA A 77 -37.61 3.29 -18.17
C ALA A 77 -38.91 2.50 -17.99
N ARG A 78 -39.17 1.99 -16.77
CA ARG A 78 -40.45 1.37 -16.42
C ARG A 78 -41.50 2.44 -16.06
N PRO A 79 -42.78 2.25 -16.44
CA PRO A 79 -43.82 3.24 -16.24
C PRO A 79 -44.13 3.42 -14.74
N ARG A 80 -44.32 4.69 -14.37
CA ARG A 80 -44.52 5.15 -13.00
C ARG A 80 -45.93 4.81 -12.51
N HIS A 81 -46.06 3.85 -11.59
CA HIS A 81 -47.30 3.67 -10.82
C HIS A 81 -47.10 3.93 -9.32
N ARG A 82 -47.66 5.08 -8.91
CA ARG A 82 -48.15 5.48 -7.57
C ARG A 82 -47.63 4.71 -6.34
N ARG A 83 -46.44 5.06 -5.82
CA ARG A 83 -46.12 5.00 -4.38
C ARG A 83 -45.13 6.11 -4.02
N ARG A 84 -45.61 7.36 -3.99
CA ARG A 84 -44.80 8.61 -3.91
C ARG A 84 -44.65 9.18 -2.49
N GLY A 85 -45.07 8.49 -1.44
CA GLY A 85 -45.11 9.05 -0.07
C GLY A 85 -43.88 8.84 0.80
N TRP A 86 -43.24 7.65 0.75
CA TRP A 86 -42.30 7.23 1.82
C TRP A 86 -40.85 7.04 1.38
N ARG A 87 -40.50 7.33 0.12
CA ARG A 87 -39.12 7.14 -0.38
C ARG A 87 -38.20 8.36 -0.24
N LEU A 88 -38.71 9.51 0.22
CA LEU A 88 -37.90 10.72 0.36
C LEU A 88 -37.15 10.80 1.70
N ALA A 89 -37.56 10.03 2.71
CA ALA A 89 -36.87 9.99 4.01
C ALA A 89 -35.64 9.06 4.01
N GLY A 90 -35.65 7.97 3.25
CA GLY A 90 -34.54 7.00 3.21
C GLY A 90 -33.34 7.44 2.36
N ALA A 91 -33.57 8.23 1.31
CA ALA A 91 -32.50 8.66 0.39
C ALA A 91 -31.54 9.68 1.03
N ALA A 92 -32.05 10.58 1.88
CA ALA A 92 -31.21 11.57 2.56
C ALA A 92 -30.29 10.92 3.61
N ALA A 93 -30.81 9.94 4.36
CA ALA A 93 -30.02 9.22 5.36
C ALA A 93 -28.91 8.35 4.73
N ALA A 94 -29.20 7.69 3.60
CA ALA A 94 -28.19 6.90 2.88
C ALA A 94 -27.07 7.77 2.30
N VAL A 95 -27.38 8.96 1.78
CA VAL A 95 -26.38 9.91 1.28
C VAL A 95 -25.54 10.48 2.43
N LEU A 96 -26.16 10.85 3.55
CA LEU A 96 -25.43 11.34 4.73
C LEU A 96 -24.56 10.25 5.37
N ALA A 97 -25.03 8.99 5.42
CA ALA A 97 -24.25 7.86 5.89
C ALA A 97 -23.09 7.52 4.94
N ALA A 98 -23.29 7.62 3.62
CA ALA A 98 -22.22 7.45 2.63
C ALA A 98 -21.18 8.57 2.71
N LEU A 99 -21.62 9.83 2.89
CA LEU A 99 -20.73 10.98 3.04
C LEU A 99 -20.00 10.97 4.38
N ALA A 100 -20.65 10.56 5.47
CA ALA A 100 -20.01 10.36 6.77
C ALA A 100 -19.03 9.19 6.73
N GLY A 101 -19.40 8.07 6.11
CA GLY A 101 -18.52 6.93 5.89
C GLY A 101 -17.29 7.26 5.05
N PHE A 102 -17.44 8.12 4.02
CA PHE A 102 -16.33 8.63 3.22
C PHE A 102 -15.46 9.64 3.98
N ALA A 103 -16.06 10.49 4.81
CA ALA A 103 -15.33 11.46 5.64
C ALA A 103 -14.55 10.80 6.79
N LEU A 104 -15.01 9.65 7.28
CA LEU A 104 -14.31 8.81 8.26
C LEU A 104 -13.33 7.83 7.64
N TRP A 105 -13.25 7.74 6.30
CA TRP A 105 -12.23 6.93 5.66
C TRP A 105 -10.86 7.59 5.90
N PRO A 106 -9.86 6.86 6.45
CA PRO A 106 -8.52 7.39 6.50
C PRO A 106 -8.11 7.72 5.07
N ARG A 107 -7.88 9.00 4.79
CA ARG A 107 -7.24 9.40 3.53
C ARG A 107 -5.91 8.67 3.51
N ALA A 108 -5.69 7.82 2.50
CA ALA A 108 -4.37 7.32 2.24
C ALA A 108 -3.46 8.54 2.18
N GLU A 109 -2.48 8.60 3.09
CA GLU A 109 -1.50 9.66 3.07
C GLU A 109 -0.85 9.62 1.67
N GLY A 110 -0.94 10.76 0.98
CA GLY A 110 -0.32 10.89 -0.34
C GLY A 110 1.18 10.62 -0.25
N PRO A 111 1.85 10.35 -1.37
CA PRO A 111 3.29 10.13 -1.35
C PRO A 111 4.03 11.35 -0.79
N ASP A 112 5.09 11.07 -0.03
CA ASP A 112 5.98 12.09 0.52
C ASP A 112 6.75 12.82 -0.59
N TRP A 113 7.02 12.13 -1.69
CA TRP A 113 7.72 12.69 -2.84
C TRP A 113 7.30 12.02 -4.15
N ARG A 114 7.52 12.75 -5.24
CA ARG A 114 7.33 12.27 -6.61
C ARG A 114 8.55 12.60 -7.46
N LEU A 115 8.85 11.73 -8.42
CA LEU A 115 9.95 11.89 -9.35
C LEU A 115 9.56 11.32 -10.71
N ALA A 116 9.94 11.98 -11.81
CA ALA A 116 9.90 11.37 -13.13
C ALA A 116 11.30 10.82 -13.45
N LEU A 117 11.37 9.63 -14.04
CA LEU A 117 12.59 9.07 -14.62
C LEU A 117 12.56 9.23 -16.13
N GLU A 118 13.70 9.59 -16.69
CA GLU A 118 13.90 9.83 -18.12
C GLU A 118 14.51 8.62 -18.81
N ALA A 119 14.18 8.49 -20.10
CA ALA A 119 14.82 7.54 -21.00
C ALA A 119 16.32 7.80 -21.08
N THR A 120 17.06 6.72 -21.21
CA THR A 120 18.48 6.74 -21.60
C THR A 120 18.64 6.34 -23.07
N THR A 121 19.87 6.30 -23.55
CA THR A 121 20.20 5.75 -24.88
C THR A 121 19.87 4.27 -25.02
N GLU A 122 19.83 3.51 -23.91
CA GLU A 122 19.58 2.07 -23.92
C GLU A 122 18.09 1.72 -24.07
N ALA A 123 17.20 2.63 -23.69
CA ALA A 123 15.75 2.45 -23.82
C ALA A 123 15.08 3.76 -24.29
N PRO A 124 15.35 4.20 -25.52
CA PRO A 124 14.78 5.44 -26.05
C PRO A 124 13.26 5.31 -26.13
N GLY A 125 12.55 6.19 -25.42
CA GLY A 125 11.09 6.19 -25.34
C GLY A 125 10.51 5.54 -24.08
N ALA A 126 11.35 4.98 -23.20
CA ALA A 126 10.92 4.56 -21.88
C ALA A 126 10.73 5.77 -20.94
N VAL A 127 9.69 5.75 -20.13
CA VAL A 127 9.45 6.76 -19.10
C VAL A 127 8.94 6.07 -17.84
N ALA A 128 9.17 6.70 -16.69
CA ALA A 128 8.50 6.26 -15.46
C ALA A 128 8.16 7.43 -14.55
N SER A 129 7.04 7.32 -13.84
CA SER A 129 6.76 8.15 -12.66
C SER A 129 6.96 7.32 -11.41
N VAL A 130 7.57 7.92 -10.39
CA VAL A 130 7.82 7.33 -9.09
C VAL A 130 7.05 8.11 -8.03
N GLU A 131 6.27 7.41 -7.24
CA GLU A 131 5.71 7.91 -5.99
C GLU A 131 6.39 7.20 -4.82
N GLY A 132 6.79 7.95 -3.78
CA GLY A 132 7.54 7.39 -2.66
C GLY A 132 6.99 7.76 -1.30
N TRP A 133 7.17 6.85 -0.35
CA TRP A 133 6.75 6.99 1.05
C TRP A 133 7.93 6.66 1.97
N ARG A 134 8.19 7.54 2.92
CA ARG A 134 9.14 7.36 4.00
C ARG A 134 8.53 6.44 5.05
N SER A 135 9.33 5.48 5.50
CA SER A 135 9.02 4.60 6.62
C SER A 135 10.17 4.64 7.63
N VAL A 136 9.87 4.26 8.87
CA VAL A 136 10.91 3.98 9.88
C VAL A 136 11.83 2.82 9.48
N THR A 137 11.39 1.97 8.55
CA THR A 137 12.15 0.83 8.01
C THR A 137 12.76 1.07 6.63
N GLY A 138 12.73 2.31 6.12
CA GLY A 138 13.31 2.68 4.83
C GLY A 138 12.35 3.41 3.91
N THR A 139 12.44 3.17 2.61
CA THR A 139 11.67 3.86 1.57
C THR A 139 10.86 2.87 0.75
N ARG A 140 9.53 3.06 0.73
CA ARG A 140 8.63 2.39 -0.21
C ARG A 140 8.51 3.23 -1.47
N MET A 141 8.46 2.60 -2.63
CA MET A 141 8.18 3.29 -3.89
C MET A 141 7.17 2.52 -4.72
N GLN A 142 6.41 3.25 -5.53
CA GLN A 142 5.64 2.73 -6.64
C GLN A 142 6.14 3.41 -7.90
N LEU A 143 6.46 2.61 -8.92
CA LEU A 143 6.86 3.07 -10.23
C LEU A 143 5.75 2.69 -11.21
N ASP A 144 5.32 3.64 -12.02
CA ASP A 144 4.48 3.40 -13.19
C ASP A 144 5.37 3.58 -14.42
N VAL A 145 5.67 2.47 -15.08
CA VAL A 145 6.69 2.39 -16.15
C VAL A 145 6.02 2.14 -17.50
N GLU A 146 6.43 2.91 -18.50
CA GLU A 146 5.96 2.78 -19.88
C GLU A 146 7.14 2.70 -20.86
N GLY A 147 6.92 2.09 -22.03
CA GLY A 147 7.89 2.06 -23.12
C GLY A 147 9.05 1.06 -22.96
N LEU A 148 9.14 0.35 -21.84
CA LEU A 148 10.09 -0.76 -21.70
C LEU A 148 9.55 -2.03 -22.37
N ALA A 149 10.38 -2.61 -23.24
CA ALA A 149 10.17 -3.96 -23.76
C ALA A 149 10.23 -4.99 -22.62
N PRO A 150 9.53 -6.13 -22.76
CA PRO A 150 9.72 -7.25 -21.85
C PRO A 150 11.19 -7.64 -21.75
N SER A 151 11.70 -7.84 -20.54
CA SER A 151 13.06 -8.34 -20.31
C SER A 151 13.20 -9.70 -21.01
N GLY A 152 14.28 -9.90 -21.77
CA GLY A 152 14.57 -11.18 -22.40
C GLY A 152 14.68 -12.33 -21.40
N GLU A 153 14.76 -13.56 -21.92
CA GLU A 153 15.03 -14.73 -21.10
C GLU A 153 16.37 -14.55 -20.36
N GLY A 154 16.42 -14.94 -19.08
CA GLY A 154 17.59 -14.70 -18.24
C GLY A 154 17.82 -13.25 -17.79
N ALA A 155 17.05 -12.27 -18.28
CA ALA A 155 17.19 -10.86 -17.91
C ALA A 155 16.02 -10.36 -17.06
N TYR A 156 16.27 -9.29 -16.30
CA TYR A 156 15.27 -8.58 -15.51
C TYR A 156 15.67 -7.10 -15.33
N TYR A 157 14.71 -6.24 -15.04
CA TYR A 157 15.00 -4.86 -14.66
C TYR A 157 15.17 -4.76 -13.15
N ALA A 158 16.14 -3.97 -12.68
CA ALA A 158 16.38 -3.72 -11.26
C ALA A 158 16.28 -2.22 -10.94
N ILE A 159 15.59 -1.91 -9.85
CA ILE A 159 15.44 -0.54 -9.34
C ILE A 159 16.54 -0.31 -8.31
N TRP A 160 17.19 0.85 -8.37
CA TRP A 160 18.31 1.19 -7.50
C TRP A 160 18.14 2.54 -6.85
N LEU A 161 18.55 2.63 -5.59
CA LEU A 161 18.78 3.87 -4.86
C LEU A 161 20.28 4.10 -4.72
N THR A 162 20.75 5.28 -5.09
CA THR A 162 22.18 5.63 -5.03
C THR A 162 22.41 6.85 -4.15
N SER A 163 23.37 6.74 -3.24
CA SER A 163 23.86 7.83 -2.41
C SER A 163 24.92 8.67 -3.13
N PRO A 164 25.18 9.92 -2.70
CA PRO A 164 26.16 10.78 -3.37
C PRO A 164 27.60 10.24 -3.36
N ASP A 165 27.92 9.33 -2.44
CA ASP A 165 29.21 8.62 -2.35
C ASP A 165 29.29 7.38 -3.26
N GLY A 166 28.25 7.11 -4.07
CA GLY A 166 28.22 6.03 -5.06
C GLY A 166 27.81 4.67 -4.53
N ARG A 167 27.33 4.55 -3.28
CA ARG A 167 26.75 3.28 -2.82
C ARG A 167 25.37 3.07 -3.41
N HIS A 168 25.10 1.85 -3.85
CA HIS A 168 23.83 1.46 -4.46
C HIS A 168 23.09 0.46 -3.56
N VAL A 169 21.77 0.62 -3.42
CA VAL A 169 20.90 -0.31 -2.70
C VAL A 169 19.78 -0.76 -3.63
N PRO A 170 19.57 -2.07 -3.80
CA PRO A 170 18.49 -2.57 -4.64
C PRO A 170 17.14 -2.26 -3.99
N ALA A 171 16.17 -1.92 -4.83
CA ALA A 171 14.84 -1.51 -4.39
C ALA A 171 13.71 -2.33 -5.03
N GLY A 172 14.04 -3.41 -5.74
CA GLY A 172 13.08 -4.32 -6.36
C GLY A 172 13.44 -4.64 -7.81
N THR A 173 12.77 -5.65 -8.36
CA THR A 173 13.00 -6.13 -9.74
C THR A 173 11.70 -6.39 -10.46
N PHE A 174 11.70 -6.29 -11.79
CA PHE A 174 10.52 -6.48 -12.63
C PHE A 174 10.90 -6.86 -14.07
N ARG A 175 9.93 -7.10 -14.97
CA ARG A 175 10.19 -7.66 -16.31
C ARG A 175 9.70 -6.82 -17.49
N GLY A 176 9.26 -5.59 -17.30
CA GLY A 176 8.80 -4.71 -18.40
C GLY A 176 7.92 -3.57 -17.91
N SER A 177 7.18 -2.96 -18.82
CA SER A 177 6.23 -1.88 -18.50
C SER A 177 5.13 -2.34 -17.52
N GLY A 178 4.60 -1.40 -16.72
CA GLY A 178 3.53 -1.63 -15.75
C GLY A 178 3.77 -0.92 -14.41
N THR A 179 2.86 -1.16 -13.46
CA THR A 179 3.01 -0.69 -12.08
C THR A 179 3.84 -1.67 -11.26
N VAL A 180 4.91 -1.18 -10.65
CA VAL A 180 5.85 -1.96 -9.83
C VAL A 180 5.97 -1.32 -8.46
N VAL A 181 5.97 -2.13 -7.41
CA VAL A 181 6.19 -1.66 -6.04
C VAL A 181 7.55 -2.16 -5.56
N GLY A 182 8.36 -1.22 -5.08
CA GLY A 182 9.70 -1.45 -4.58
C GLY A 182 9.89 -1.04 -3.12
N TRP A 183 10.93 -1.59 -2.48
CA TRP A 183 11.34 -1.23 -1.13
C TRP A 183 12.86 -1.20 -1.02
N ALA A 184 13.41 -0.14 -0.42
CA ALA A 184 14.81 -0.06 -0.04
C ALA A 184 14.92 0.18 1.47
N GLY A 185 15.84 -0.51 2.15
CA GLY A 185 16.09 -0.35 3.59
C GLY A 185 16.78 0.97 3.99
N VAL A 186 16.77 1.97 3.11
CA VAL A 186 17.47 3.25 3.27
C VAL A 186 16.54 4.43 3.02
N GLY A 187 16.89 5.58 3.59
CA GLY A 187 16.17 6.84 3.40
C GLY A 187 16.46 7.47 2.03
N ARG A 188 15.42 8.06 1.43
CA ARG A 188 15.51 8.82 0.18
C ARG A 188 16.47 10.02 0.26
N ASP A 189 16.58 10.62 1.44
CA ASP A 189 17.47 11.74 1.74
C ASP A 189 18.95 11.35 1.72
N GLU A 190 19.28 10.14 2.16
CA GLU A 190 20.63 9.58 2.08
C GLU A 190 20.95 9.02 0.69
N PHE A 191 19.94 8.51 -0.02
CA PHE A 191 20.05 7.92 -1.36
C PHE A 191 19.17 8.66 -2.38
N PRO A 192 19.60 9.85 -2.85
CA PRO A 192 18.81 10.77 -3.65
C PRO A 192 18.80 10.51 -5.17
N ARG A 193 19.45 9.47 -5.70
CA ARG A 193 19.25 9.05 -7.11
C ARG A 193 18.43 7.77 -7.18
N VAL A 194 17.39 7.77 -8.02
CA VAL A 194 16.60 6.58 -8.38
C VAL A 194 16.83 6.29 -9.86
N TRP A 195 17.11 5.05 -10.18
CA TRP A 195 17.41 4.62 -11.55
C TRP A 195 17.07 3.14 -11.72
N VAL A 196 16.96 2.71 -12.98
CA VAL A 196 16.63 1.34 -13.37
C VAL A 196 17.67 0.84 -14.34
N THR A 197 18.16 -0.38 -14.11
CA THR A 197 19.07 -1.09 -15.00
C THR A 197 18.42 -2.34 -15.59
N LEU A 198 18.96 -2.83 -16.71
CA LEU A 198 18.68 -4.17 -17.24
C LEU A 198 19.79 -5.11 -16.78
N GLU A 199 19.46 -6.05 -15.90
CA GLU A 199 20.38 -7.01 -15.27
C GLU A 199 20.23 -8.42 -15.86
N GLN A 200 21.27 -9.23 -15.68
CA GLN A 200 21.28 -10.65 -16.03
C GLN A 200 21.17 -11.52 -14.78
N ALA A 201 20.50 -12.67 -14.92
CA ALA A 201 20.41 -13.71 -13.91
C ALA A 201 21.48 -14.78 -14.16
N ASP A 202 22.73 -14.36 -14.32
CA ASP A 202 23.89 -15.21 -14.63
C ASP A 202 24.70 -15.61 -13.38
N GLY A 203 24.31 -15.12 -12.20
CA GLY A 203 24.99 -15.37 -10.94
C GLY A 203 26.12 -14.39 -10.64
N ASP A 204 26.35 -13.39 -11.50
CA ASP A 204 27.13 -12.21 -11.15
C ASP A 204 26.22 -11.18 -10.45
N GLU A 205 26.68 -10.66 -9.32
CA GLU A 205 25.96 -9.64 -8.55
C GLU A 205 26.43 -8.22 -8.89
N ALA A 206 27.44 -8.09 -9.78
CA ALA A 206 27.87 -6.80 -10.28
C ALA A 206 26.77 -6.15 -11.14
N LEU A 207 26.61 -4.83 -10.97
CA LEU A 207 25.73 -4.02 -11.82
C LEU A 207 26.12 -4.17 -13.28
N SER A 208 25.15 -4.50 -14.14
CA SER A 208 25.39 -4.68 -15.58
C SER A 208 25.93 -3.43 -16.30
N GLY A 209 25.71 -2.25 -15.71
CA GLY A 209 26.02 -0.96 -16.31
C GLY A 209 24.98 -0.48 -17.34
N THR A 210 24.01 -1.32 -17.71
CA THR A 210 22.96 -0.98 -18.68
C THR A 210 21.84 -0.23 -17.99
N THR A 211 21.98 1.09 -17.87
CA THR A 211 20.94 1.96 -17.32
C THR A 211 19.87 2.20 -18.38
N VAL A 212 18.59 1.97 -18.05
CA VAL A 212 17.45 2.16 -18.97
C VAL A 212 16.59 3.36 -18.62
N LEU A 213 16.47 3.68 -17.33
CA LEU A 213 15.77 4.87 -16.81
C LEU A 213 16.60 5.51 -15.70
N ASP A 214 16.65 6.84 -15.65
CA ASP A 214 17.41 7.56 -14.62
C ASP A 214 16.71 8.84 -14.15
N THR A 215 17.16 9.35 -13.01
CA THR A 215 16.80 10.68 -12.54
C THR A 215 17.31 11.73 -13.53
N PRO A 216 16.52 12.76 -13.88
CA PRO A 216 16.93 13.81 -14.80
C PRO A 216 18.24 14.49 -14.37
N GLY A 217 19.16 14.67 -15.31
CA GLY A 217 20.44 15.37 -15.07
C GLY A 217 21.47 14.61 -14.23
N ALA A 218 21.34 13.28 -14.11
CA ALA A 218 22.35 12.39 -13.56
C ALA A 218 23.60 12.27 -14.46
#